data_AF-A0A699S2N8-F1
#
_entry.id   AF-A0A699S2N8-F1
#
_cell.length_a   1.000
_cell.length_b   1.000
_cell.length_c   1.000
_cell.angle_alpha   90.00
_cell.angle_beta   90.00
_cell.angle_gamma   90.00
#
_symmetry.space_group_name_H-M   'P 1'
#
loop_
_entity.id
_entity.type
_entity.pdbx_description
1 polymer ?
#
loop_
_entity_poly.entity_id
_entity_poly.type
_entity_poly.pdbx_seq_one_letter_code
_entity_poly.pdbx_strand_id
1 'polypeptide(L)'
;MSTLTLSASIPSLKPVECVGTDCPSATPTQYAFFFTGLYLIALGTGGIKPCVSSFGADQFDDTDPKESVKKGSFFNWFYFSINIGALVSGTYIVWIQENKGWGLGFAIP
;
A
#
# COMPACT_ATOMS: atom_id res chain seq x y z
N MET A 1 -7.12 1.77 1.13
CA MET A 1 -7.13 1.43 -0.30
C MET A 1 -8.50 1.55 -0.93
N SER A 2 -9.60 1.24 -0.22
CA SER A 2 -10.96 1.22 -0.78
C SER A 2 -11.37 2.47 -1.57
N THR A 3 -11.06 3.67 -1.08
CA THR A 3 -11.35 4.93 -1.80
C THR A 3 -10.59 5.03 -3.12
N LEU A 4 -9.30 4.66 -3.14
CA LEU A 4 -8.47 4.62 -4.34
C LEU A 4 -8.93 3.51 -5.32
N THR A 5 -9.36 2.36 -4.79
CA THR A 5 -9.97 1.30 -5.59
C THR A 5 -11.24 1.78 -6.27
N LEU A 6 -12.12 2.48 -5.54
CA LEU A 6 -13.36 3.02 -6.08
C LEU A 6 -13.09 4.07 -7.17
N SER A 7 -12.10 4.94 -6.97
CA SER A 7 -11.70 5.93 -7.98
C SER A 7 -11.23 5.27 -9.29
N ALA A 8 -10.59 4.11 -9.17
CA ALA A 8 -10.09 3.31 -10.29
C ALA A 8 -11.06 2.23 -10.79
N SER A 9 -12.28 2.13 -10.25
CA SER A 9 -13.27 1.09 -10.63
C SER A 9 -14.58 1.69 -11.15
N ILE A 10 -15.04 2.82 -10.60
CA ILE A 10 -16.31 3.43 -10.99
C ILE A 10 -16.11 4.31 -12.24
N PRO A 11 -16.86 4.09 -13.34
CA PRO A 11 -16.72 4.88 -14.58
C PRO A 11 -16.87 6.39 -14.38
N SER A 12 -17.80 6.82 -13.52
CA SER A 12 -18.02 8.25 -13.22
C SER A 12 -16.85 8.93 -12.50
N LEU A 13 -16.01 8.16 -11.80
CA LEU A 13 -14.84 8.66 -11.08
C LEU A 13 -13.55 8.53 -11.89
N LYS A 14 -13.61 7.84 -13.05
CA LYS A 14 -12.49 7.76 -13.99
C LYS A 14 -12.51 8.92 -14.98
N PRO A 15 -11.35 9.47 -15.35
CA PRO A 15 -11.27 10.35 -16.49
C PRO A 15 -11.77 9.63 -17.75
N VAL A 16 -12.33 10.40 -18.69
CA VAL A 16 -12.80 9.87 -19.97
C VAL A 16 -11.60 9.30 -20.73
N GLU A 17 -11.82 8.17 -21.41
CA GLU A 17 -10.77 7.54 -22.22
C GLU A 17 -10.30 8.47 -23.34
N CYS A 18 -9.02 8.38 -23.67
CA CYS A 18 -8.44 9.15 -24.76
C CYS A 18 -9.03 8.70 -26.10
N VAL A 19 -9.38 9.65 -26.97
CA VAL A 19 -9.79 9.37 -28.35
C VAL A 19 -8.68 9.85 -29.28
N GLY A 20 -7.85 8.92 -29.77
CA GLY A 20 -6.67 9.27 -30.56
C GLY A 20 -5.64 10.03 -29.73
N THR A 21 -5.32 11.26 -30.14
CA THR A 21 -4.39 12.15 -29.41
C THR A 21 -5.07 13.00 -28.35
N ASP A 22 -6.40 13.05 -28.33
CA ASP A 22 -7.15 13.88 -27.39
C ASP A 22 -7.45 13.11 -26.10
N CYS A 23 -6.70 13.46 -25.05
CA CYS A 23 -6.86 12.95 -23.69
C CYS A 23 -7.39 14.06 -22.79
N PRO A 24 -8.70 14.08 -22.47
CA PRO A 24 -9.23 15.09 -21.55
C PRO A 24 -8.69 14.87 -20.13
N SER A 25 -8.27 15.96 -19.49
CA SER A 25 -7.85 15.94 -18.09
C SER A 25 -9.00 15.55 -17.17
N ALA A 26 -8.67 14.96 -16.02
CA ALA A 26 -9.65 14.61 -15.00
C ALA A 26 -10.37 15.85 -14.46
N THR A 27 -11.62 15.69 -14.04
CA THR A 27 -12.39 16.80 -13.45
C THR A 27 -11.88 17.11 -12.03
N PRO A 28 -12.12 18.33 -11.49
CA PRO A 28 -11.73 18.67 -10.13
C PRO A 28 -12.27 17.70 -9.07
N THR A 29 -13.48 17.16 -9.27
CA THR A 29 -14.09 16.17 -8.38
C THR A 29 -13.36 14.83 -8.42
N GLN A 30 -12.92 14.38 -9.60
CA GLN A 30 -12.15 13.15 -9.76
C GLN A 30 -10.78 13.27 -9.08
N TYR A 31 -10.10 14.41 -9.26
CA TYR A 31 -8.86 14.70 -8.55
C TYR A 31 -9.06 14.73 -7.04
N ALA A 32 -10.09 15.43 -6.54
CA ALA A 32 -10.37 15.51 -5.12
C ALA A 32 -10.54 14.12 -4.51
N PHE A 33 -11.35 13.26 -5.15
CA PHE A 33 -11.60 11.91 -4.66
C PHE A 33 -10.33 11.03 -4.66
N PHE A 34 -9.52 11.12 -5.73
CA PHE A 34 -8.24 10.41 -5.84
C PHE A 34 -7.25 10.86 -4.75
N PHE A 35 -7.07 12.17 -4.57
CA PHE A 35 -6.15 12.72 -3.57
C PHE A 35 -6.62 12.46 -2.14
N THR A 36 -7.92 12.49 -1.86
CA THR A 36 -8.43 12.04 -0.56
C THR A 36 -8.00 10.60 -0.28
N GLY A 37 -8.09 9.71 -1.27
CA GLY A 37 -7.57 8.34 -1.15
C GLY A 37 -6.09 8.28 -0.80
N LEU A 38 -5.26 9.04 -1.51
CA LEU A 38 -3.82 9.11 -1.26
C LEU A 38 -3.49 9.65 0.14
N TYR A 39 -4.17 10.71 0.58
CA TYR A 39 -3.94 11.29 1.91
C TYR A 39 -4.37 10.35 3.04
N LEU A 40 -5.45 9.59 2.87
CA LEU A 40 -5.86 8.56 3.85
C LEU A 40 -4.81 7.44 3.94
N ILE A 41 -4.21 7.04 2.82
CA ILE A 41 -3.12 6.06 2.80
C ILE A 41 -1.88 6.62 3.50
N ALA A 42 -1.50 7.86 3.19
CA ALA A 42 -0.37 8.51 3.83
C ALA A 42 -0.54 8.61 5.35
N LEU A 43 -1.73 9.02 5.81
CA LEU A 43 -2.07 9.09 7.23
C LEU A 43 -2.02 7.72 7.90
N GLY A 44 -2.67 6.71 7.31
CA GLY A 44 -2.73 5.36 7.87
C GLY A 44 -1.35 4.68 7.92
N THR A 45 -0.57 4.78 6.84
CA THR A 45 0.78 4.22 6.79
C THR A 45 1.74 4.95 7.73
N GLY A 46 1.61 6.27 7.84
CA GLY A 46 2.39 7.08 8.79
C GLY A 46 2.09 6.74 10.25
N GLY A 47 0.85 6.38 10.57
CA GLY A 47 0.46 5.95 11.92
C GLY A 47 0.88 4.52 12.26
N ILE A 48 0.70 3.57 11.33
CA ILE A 48 0.92 2.14 11.61
C ILE A 48 2.41 1.77 11.59
N LYS A 49 3.16 2.23 10.58
CA LYS A 49 4.56 1.80 10.37
C LYS A 49 5.47 1.96 11.59
N PRO A 50 5.50 3.11 12.31
CA PRO A 50 6.38 3.26 13.47
C PRO A 50 5.93 2.43 14.69
N CYS A 51 4.64 2.14 14.80
CA CYS A 51 4.06 1.45 15.96
C CYS A 51 4.21 -0.07 15.88
N VAL A 52 4.23 -0.66 14.68
CA VAL A 52 4.29 -2.13 14.52
C VAL A 52 5.63 -2.69 15.01
N SER A 53 6.74 -2.03 14.69
CA SER A 53 8.07 -2.51 15.12
C SER A 53 8.27 -2.37 16.62
N SER A 54 7.83 -1.26 17.24
CA SER A 54 7.92 -1.09 18.69
C SER A 54 7.03 -2.09 19.42
N PHE A 55 5.78 -2.24 18.99
CA PHE A 55 4.86 -3.22 19.58
C PHE A 55 5.38 -4.66 19.44
N GLY A 56 6.03 -5.01 18.32
CA GLY A 56 6.68 -6.30 18.16
C GLY A 56 7.90 -6.49 19.07
N ALA A 57 8.70 -5.43 19.29
CA ALA A 57 9.82 -5.46 20.22
C ALA A 57 9.38 -5.63 21.68
N ASP A 58 8.25 -5.02 22.06
CA ASP A 58 7.68 -5.06 23.41
C ASP A 58 7.14 -6.44 23.82
N GLN A 59 7.06 -7.40 22.89
CA GLN A 59 6.67 -8.78 23.18
C GLN A 59 7.77 -9.63 23.84
N PHE A 60 9.00 -9.11 23.94
CA PHE A 60 10.16 -9.84 24.44
C PHE A 60 10.75 -9.14 25.66
N ASP A 61 11.08 -9.91 26.70
CA ASP A 61 11.80 -9.40 27.87
C ASP A 61 13.31 -9.28 27.58
N ASP A 62 13.83 -8.06 27.63
CA ASP A 62 15.26 -7.78 27.41
C ASP A 62 16.15 -8.28 28.57
N THR A 63 15.57 -8.59 29.72
CA THR A 63 16.29 -9.12 30.90
C THR A 63 16.43 -10.64 30.88
N ASP A 64 15.63 -11.36 30.07
CA ASP A 64 15.82 -12.79 29.82
C ASP A 64 16.78 -13.00 28.63
N PRO A 65 17.98 -13.58 28.84
CA PRO A 65 18.94 -13.84 27.76
C PRO A 65 18.39 -14.70 26.61
N LYS A 66 17.43 -15.59 26.88
CA LYS A 66 16.82 -16.43 25.86
C LYS A 66 15.82 -15.65 25.01
N GLU A 67 15.05 -14.75 25.62
CA GLU A 67 14.09 -13.93 24.89
C GLU A 67 14.76 -12.82 24.08
N SER A 68 15.82 -12.22 24.63
CA SER A 68 16.64 -11.24 23.92
C SER A 68 17.20 -11.78 22.59
N VAL A 69 17.67 -13.03 22.55
CA VAL A 69 18.11 -13.68 21.31
C VAL A 69 16.94 -13.92 20.34
N LYS A 70 15.77 -14.33 20.85
CA LYS A 70 14.57 -14.55 20.01
C LYS A 70 14.05 -13.25 19.39
N LYS A 71 14.14 -12.12 20.11
CA LYS A 71 13.81 -10.78 19.60
C LYS A 71 14.62 -10.44 18.35
N GLY A 72 15.93 -10.72 18.37
CA GLY A 72 16.80 -10.55 17.19
C GLY A 72 16.36 -11.42 16.00
N SER A 73 16.05 -12.70 16.25
CA SER A 73 15.54 -13.60 15.22
C SER A 73 14.19 -13.13 14.65
N PHE A 74 13.30 -12.59 15.49
CA PHE A 74 12.03 -12.00 15.06
C PHE A 74 12.26 -10.85 14.07
N PHE A 75 13.14 -9.89 14.41
CA PHE A 75 13.42 -8.76 13.52
C PHE A 75 14.09 -9.19 12.21
N ASN A 76 14.96 -10.20 12.24
CA ASN A 76 15.55 -10.76 11.01
C ASN A 76 14.47 -11.28 10.05
N TRP A 77 13.54 -12.10 10.56
CA TRP A 77 12.42 -12.62 9.75
C TRP A 77 11.42 -11.53 9.34
N PHE A 78 11.18 -10.55 10.22
CA PHE A 78 10.30 -9.42 9.95
C PHE A 78 10.82 -8.60 8.76
N TYR A 79 12.08 -8.16 8.78
CA TYR A 79 12.66 -7.39 7.69
C TYR A 79 12.87 -8.22 6.43
N PHE A 80 13.21 -9.50 6.55
CA PHE A 80 13.27 -10.40 5.39
C PHE A 80 11.91 -10.48 4.67
N SER A 81 10.83 -10.65 5.44
CA SER A 81 9.46 -10.71 4.90
C SER A 81 9.04 -9.39 4.26
N ILE A 82 9.41 -8.24 4.85
CA ILE A 82 9.16 -6.92 4.25
C ILE A 82 9.85 -6.78 2.89
N ASN A 83 11.11 -7.22 2.78
CA ASN A 83 11.84 -7.14 1.51
C ASN A 83 11.22 -8.05 0.44
N ILE A 84 10.79 -9.27 0.80
CA ILE A 84 10.03 -10.14 -0.13
C ILE A 84 8.74 -9.45 -0.55
N GLY A 85 7.98 -8.89 0.39
CA GLY A 85 6.76 -8.15 0.08
C GLY A 85 7.00 -6.99 -0.87
N ALA A 86 8.09 -6.23 -0.67
CA ALA A 86 8.47 -5.14 -1.56
C ALA A 86 8.84 -5.62 -2.97
N LEU A 87 9.56 -6.75 -3.09
CA LEU A 87 9.88 -7.35 -4.38
C LEU A 87 8.61 -7.82 -5.12
N VAL A 88 7.70 -8.51 -4.43
CA VAL A 88 6.43 -8.98 -5.01
C VAL A 88 5.56 -7.78 -5.40
N SER A 89 5.51 -6.74 -4.58
CA SER A 89 4.78 -5.50 -4.86
C SER A 89 5.33 -4.80 -6.11
N GLY A 90 6.65 -4.63 -6.21
CA GLY A 90 7.31 -3.98 -7.34
C GLY A 90 7.30 -4.78 -8.65
N THR A 91 6.94 -6.07 -8.62
CA THR A 91 6.94 -6.94 -9.81
C THR A 91 5.53 -7.43 -10.14
N TYR A 92 4.98 -8.31 -9.31
CA TYR A 92 3.72 -8.98 -9.56
C TYR A 92 2.52 -8.03 -9.46
N ILE A 93 2.49 -7.16 -8.44
CA ILE A 93 1.38 -6.20 -8.30
C ILE A 93 1.41 -5.15 -9.40
N VAL A 94 2.60 -4.65 -9.78
CA VAL A 94 2.76 -3.76 -10.94
C VAL A 94 2.28 -4.45 -12.22
N TRP A 95 2.63 -5.73 -12.43
CA TRP A 95 2.13 -6.48 -13.58
C TRP A 95 0.60 -6.55 -13.61
N ILE A 96 -0.06 -6.77 -12.46
CA ILE A 96 -1.53 -6.77 -12.36
C ILE A 96 -2.11 -5.39 -12.71
N GLN A 97 -1.52 -4.30 -12.19
CA GLN A 97 -1.99 -2.94 -12.45
C GLN A 97 -1.97 -2.62 -13.95
N GLU A 98 -0.89 -2.96 -14.63
CA GLU A 98 -0.70 -2.68 -16.06
C GLU A 98 -1.50 -3.63 -16.98
N ASN A 99 -1.65 -4.91 -16.63
CA ASN A 99 -2.25 -5.91 -17.53
C ASN A 99 -3.71 -6.24 -17.22
N LYS A 100 -4.14 -6.10 -15.97
CA LYS A 100 -5.51 -6.41 -15.50
C LYS A 100 -6.26 -5.18 -15.00
N GLY A 101 -5.57 -4.06 -14.86
CA GLY A 101 -6.14 -2.75 -14.54
C GLY A 101 -5.94 -2.33 -13.08
N TRP A 102 -5.87 -1.01 -12.90
CA TRP A 102 -5.61 -0.34 -11.63
C TRP A 102 -6.66 -0.60 -10.55
N GLY A 103 -7.93 -0.81 -10.92
CA GLY A 103 -8.98 -1.15 -9.96
C GLY A 103 -8.68 -2.45 -9.21
N LEU A 104 -8.29 -3.50 -9.94
CA LEU A 104 -7.89 -4.78 -9.33
C LEU A 104 -6.57 -4.63 -8.57
N GLY A 105 -5.59 -3.92 -9.15
CA GLY A 105 -4.30 -3.69 -8.51
C GLY A 105 -4.37 -2.94 -7.18
N PHE A 106 -5.32 -2.00 -7.02
CA PHE A 106 -5.56 -1.31 -5.74
C PHE A 106 -6.47 -2.09 -4.78
N ALA A 107 -7.22 -3.08 -5.26
CA ALA A 107 -8.09 -3.91 -4.43
C ALA A 107 -7.30 -4.98 -3.65
N ILE A 108 -6.16 -5.41 -4.18
CA ILE A 108 -5.27 -6.37 -3.54
C ILE A 108 -4.51 -5.65 -2.42
N PRO A 109 -4.64 -6.09 -1.15
CA PRO A 109 -4.01 -5.44 0.00
C PRO A 109 -2.49 -5.63 0.05
#